data_AF-A0AAV5QFE5-F1
#
_entry.id   AF-A0AAV5QFE5-F1
#
_cell.length_a   1.000
_cell.length_b   1.000
_cell.length_c   1.000
_cell.angle_alpha   90.00
_cell.angle_beta   90.00
_cell.angle_gamma   90.00
#
_symmetry.space_group_name_H-M   'P 1'
#
loop_
_entity.id
_entity.type
_entity.pdbx_description
1 polymer ?
#
loop_
_entity_poly.entity_id
_entity_poly.type
_entity_poly.pdbx_seq_one_letter_code
_entity_poly.pdbx_strand_id
1 'polypeptide(L)'
;MPFERRKAVYDIASKYDIIIVEDEPYYFLQLDPHVKASERTKPAHVSNEEFIKSLVPSFLHWDVDGRVIRLDSFSKVFAPGSRLGWMTDQKTILERFLRVHETSIQTPSGFCTAIIYGTLARWGQEGFIDWLQVLRHEYTYKRDSAIDSAFKYVPSFAEVHVPIAGMFFTISFDATKHPEFKTKYNSDPLALEKDIYDITIQKNALLVPGS
;
A
#
# COMPACT_ATOMS: atom_id res chain seq x y z
N MET A 1 -2.04 -2.35 -8.68
CA MET A 1 -2.35 -3.11 -9.92
C MET A 1 -2.77 -2.14 -11.00
N PRO A 2 -2.26 -2.23 -12.25
CA PRO A 2 -2.69 -1.37 -13.35
C PRO A 2 -4.17 -1.55 -13.69
N PHE A 3 -4.78 -0.53 -14.30
CA PHE A 3 -6.21 -0.50 -14.65
C PHE A 3 -6.67 -1.72 -15.45
N GLU A 4 -5.99 -2.06 -16.55
CA GLU A 4 -6.31 -3.21 -17.40
C GLU A 4 -6.19 -4.54 -16.65
N ARG A 5 -5.22 -4.65 -15.74
CA ARG A 5 -5.03 -5.87 -14.95
C ARG A 5 -6.16 -6.04 -13.93
N ARG A 6 -6.66 -4.94 -13.32
CA ARG A 6 -7.85 -4.99 -12.44
C ARG A 6 -9.07 -5.45 -13.23
N LYS A 7 -9.30 -4.90 -14.44
CA LYS A 7 -10.40 -5.34 -15.30
C LYS A 7 -10.31 -6.85 -15.62
N ALA A 8 -9.15 -7.33 -16.05
CA ALA A 8 -8.97 -8.76 -16.36
C ALA A 8 -9.21 -9.67 -15.14
N VAL A 9 -8.83 -9.24 -13.93
CA VAL A 9 -9.14 -9.99 -12.69
C VAL A 9 -10.63 -9.94 -12.38
N TYR A 10 -11.28 -8.79 -12.57
CA TYR A 10 -12.73 -8.66 -12.40
C TYR A 10 -13.50 -9.57 -13.36
N ASP A 11 -13.11 -9.61 -14.64
CA ASP A 11 -13.75 -10.47 -15.65
C ASP A 11 -13.66 -11.96 -15.26
N ILE A 12 -12.53 -12.39 -14.69
CA ILE A 12 -12.36 -13.76 -14.16
C ILE A 12 -13.24 -13.98 -12.92
N ALA A 13 -13.27 -13.02 -12.00
CA ALA A 13 -14.09 -13.12 -10.80
C ALA A 13 -15.59 -13.21 -11.16
N SER A 14 -16.02 -12.43 -12.16
CA SER A 14 -17.37 -12.50 -12.70
C SER A 14 -17.68 -13.86 -13.32
N LYS A 15 -16.79 -14.36 -14.18
CA LYS A 15 -16.94 -15.67 -14.85
C LYS A 15 -17.10 -16.85 -13.87
N TYR A 16 -16.37 -16.83 -12.76
CA TYR A 16 -16.33 -17.96 -11.81
C TYR A 16 -17.06 -17.67 -10.49
N ASP A 17 -17.86 -16.61 -10.46
CA ASP A 17 -18.64 -16.19 -9.29
C ASP A 17 -17.83 -16.03 -7.99
N ILE A 18 -16.74 -15.26 -8.08
CA ILE A 18 -15.82 -15.01 -6.98
C ILE A 18 -16.11 -13.63 -6.38
N ILE A 19 -16.16 -13.54 -5.04
CA ILE A 19 -16.18 -12.27 -4.29
C ILE A 19 -14.77 -11.70 -4.25
N ILE A 20 -14.62 -10.40 -4.53
CA ILE A 20 -13.35 -9.69 -4.42
C ILE A 20 -13.35 -8.92 -3.11
N VAL A 21 -12.47 -9.29 -2.18
CA VAL A 21 -12.17 -8.46 -1.01
C VAL A 21 -10.97 -7.58 -1.35
N GLU A 22 -11.23 -6.30 -1.56
CA GLU A 22 -10.23 -5.29 -1.91
C GLU A 22 -9.77 -4.55 -0.65
N ASP A 23 -8.62 -4.95 -0.09
CA ASP A 23 -7.97 -4.26 1.03
C ASP A 23 -7.04 -3.15 0.51
N GLU A 24 -7.44 -1.89 0.66
CA GLU A 24 -6.81 -0.73 0.01
C GLU A 24 -6.35 0.35 1.01
N PRO A 25 -5.53 0.01 2.03
CA PRO A 25 -5.07 0.98 3.03
C PRO A 25 -4.13 2.05 2.44
N TYR A 26 -3.59 1.80 1.24
CA TYR A 26 -2.61 2.67 0.57
C TYR A 26 -3.13 3.29 -0.73
N TYR A 27 -4.45 3.24 -1.00
CA TYR A 27 -5.03 3.70 -2.26
C TYR A 27 -4.60 5.11 -2.67
N PHE A 28 -4.49 6.03 -1.69
CA PHE A 28 -4.08 7.41 -1.92
C PHE A 28 -2.56 7.64 -1.90
N LEU A 29 -1.76 6.61 -1.60
CA LEU A 29 -0.30 6.63 -1.70
C LEU A 29 0.18 6.11 -3.06
N GLN A 30 -0.54 6.39 -4.15
CA GLN A 30 -0.04 6.14 -5.50
C GLN A 30 1.02 7.18 -5.81
N LEU A 31 2.29 6.82 -5.92
CA LEU A 31 3.40 7.77 -5.94
C LEU A 31 3.66 8.28 -7.36
N ASP A 32 4.35 9.42 -7.45
CA ASP A 32 4.84 9.90 -8.74
C ASP A 32 5.92 8.94 -9.28
N PRO A 33 6.17 8.91 -10.60
CA PRO A 33 7.25 8.10 -11.17
C PRO A 33 8.59 8.41 -10.50
N HIS A 34 9.40 7.38 -10.25
CA HIS A 34 10.77 7.58 -9.75
C HIS A 34 11.61 8.24 -10.84
N VAL A 35 12.33 9.28 -10.46
CA VAL A 35 13.31 9.97 -11.31
C VAL A 35 14.64 10.07 -10.57
N LYS A 36 15.73 10.24 -11.33
CA LYS A 36 17.07 10.39 -10.74
C LYS A 36 17.13 11.65 -9.90
N ALA A 37 17.94 11.64 -8.84
CA ALA A 37 18.12 12.79 -7.96
C ALA A 37 18.44 14.10 -8.70
N SER A 38 19.20 14.04 -9.81
CA SER A 38 19.53 15.18 -10.66
C SER A 38 18.36 15.75 -11.48
N GLU A 39 17.31 14.97 -11.69
CA GLU A 39 16.14 15.31 -12.51
C GLU A 39 14.95 15.76 -11.65
N ARG A 40 15.07 15.69 -10.31
CA ARG A 40 13.99 16.06 -9.39
C ARG A 40 13.72 17.56 -9.42
N THR A 41 12.48 17.90 -9.72
CA THR A 41 11.97 19.27 -9.60
C THR A 41 11.09 19.41 -8.36
N LYS A 42 10.83 20.65 -7.94
CA LYS A 42 9.79 20.90 -6.95
C LYS A 42 8.45 20.37 -7.49
N PRO A 43 7.63 19.70 -6.67
CA PRO A 43 6.31 19.26 -7.10
C PRO A 43 5.51 20.47 -7.56
N ALA A 44 4.89 20.36 -8.73
CA ALA A 44 3.94 21.36 -9.20
C ALA A 44 2.66 21.24 -8.37
N HIS A 45 1.99 22.36 -8.12
CA HIS A 45 0.63 22.34 -7.61
C HIS A 45 -0.28 21.72 -8.68
N VAL A 46 -1.03 20.68 -8.33
CA VAL A 46 -2.06 20.08 -9.19
C VAL A 46 -3.43 20.42 -8.62
N SER A 47 -4.42 20.58 -9.50
CA SER A 47 -5.80 20.77 -9.03
C SER A 47 -6.36 19.49 -8.40
N ASN A 48 -7.37 19.62 -7.54
CA ASN A 48 -8.07 18.48 -6.94
C ASN A 48 -8.63 17.52 -8.01
N GLU A 49 -9.13 18.05 -9.12
CA GLU A 49 -9.65 17.26 -10.24
C GLU A 49 -8.55 16.47 -10.96
N GLU A 50 -7.40 17.09 -11.23
CA GLU A 50 -6.24 16.41 -11.82
C GLU A 50 -5.69 15.34 -10.88
N PHE A 51 -5.62 15.62 -9.58
CA PHE A 51 -5.20 14.65 -8.57
C PHE A 51 -6.10 13.42 -8.60
N ILE A 52 -7.43 13.60 -8.54
CA ILE A 52 -8.38 12.48 -8.57
C ILE A 52 -8.24 11.68 -9.88
N LYS A 53 -8.13 12.35 -11.03
CA LYS A 53 -7.94 11.69 -12.34
C LYS A 53 -6.64 10.92 -12.44
N SER A 54 -5.61 11.32 -11.70
CA SER A 54 -4.31 10.62 -11.68
C SER A 54 -4.35 9.30 -10.89
N LEU A 55 -5.36 9.07 -10.06
CA LEU A 55 -5.49 7.83 -9.29
C LEU A 55 -5.99 6.71 -10.19
N VAL A 56 -5.29 5.57 -10.18
CA VAL A 56 -5.75 4.33 -10.81
C VAL A 56 -7.03 3.89 -10.10
N PRO A 57 -8.15 3.73 -10.83
CA PRO A 57 -9.42 3.32 -10.25
C PRO A 57 -9.33 1.98 -9.49
N SER A 58 -10.12 1.87 -8.42
CA SER A 58 -10.26 0.65 -7.62
C SER A 58 -11.13 -0.40 -8.31
N PHE A 59 -11.24 -1.60 -7.73
CA PHE A 59 -12.16 -2.63 -8.23
C PHE A 59 -13.63 -2.18 -8.20
N LEU A 60 -14.02 -1.29 -7.28
CA LEU A 60 -15.37 -0.70 -7.25
C LEU A 60 -15.75 -0.01 -8.56
N HIS A 61 -14.80 0.53 -9.32
CA HIS A 61 -15.06 1.14 -10.62
C HIS A 61 -15.71 0.15 -11.61
N TRP A 62 -15.33 -1.13 -11.51
CA TRP A 62 -15.81 -2.20 -12.37
C TRP A 62 -16.97 -2.98 -11.77
N ASP A 63 -17.40 -2.67 -10.55
CA ASP A 63 -18.29 -3.54 -9.79
C ASP A 63 -19.76 -3.46 -10.20
N VAL A 64 -20.04 -3.94 -11.41
CA VAL A 64 -21.40 -4.02 -11.97
C VAL A 64 -22.25 -5.13 -11.34
N ASP A 65 -21.60 -6.16 -10.78
CA ASP A 65 -22.25 -7.32 -10.16
C ASP A 65 -22.49 -7.14 -8.64
N GLY A 66 -21.93 -6.11 -8.01
CA GLY A 66 -21.99 -5.93 -6.55
C GLY A 66 -21.20 -6.98 -5.76
N ARG A 67 -20.05 -7.42 -6.29
CA ARG A 67 -19.20 -8.49 -5.76
C ARG A 67 -17.92 -7.99 -5.06
N VAL A 68 -17.68 -6.68 -5.03
CA VAL A 68 -16.47 -6.09 -4.47
C VAL A 68 -16.74 -5.56 -3.07
N ILE A 69 -16.09 -6.16 -2.08
CA ILE A 69 -16.02 -5.69 -0.71
C ILE A 69 -14.77 -4.84 -0.57
N ARG A 70 -14.91 -3.51 -0.57
CA ARG A 70 -13.77 -2.61 -0.39
C ARG A 70 -13.56 -2.26 1.08
N LEU A 71 -12.32 -2.39 1.55
CA LEU A 71 -11.89 -2.03 2.90
C LEU A 71 -10.99 -0.79 2.84
N ASP A 72 -11.37 0.24 3.61
CA ASP A 72 -10.62 1.47 3.75
C ASP A 72 -10.29 1.74 5.22
N SER A 73 -9.18 2.46 5.47
CA SER A 73 -8.75 2.79 6.82
C SER A 73 -8.08 4.15 6.90
N PHE A 74 -8.30 4.86 8.01
CA PHE A 74 -7.54 6.05 8.36
C PHE A 74 -6.12 5.75 8.88
N SER A 75 -5.73 4.47 8.98
CA SER A 75 -4.46 4.07 9.57
C SER A 75 -3.23 4.59 8.84
N LYS A 76 -3.33 4.77 7.52
CA LYS A 76 -2.21 5.17 6.65
C LYS A 76 -2.42 6.52 6.00
N VAL A 77 -3.54 7.18 6.34
CA VAL A 77 -3.93 8.50 5.85
C VAL A 77 -3.97 9.53 6.98
N PHE A 78 -4.30 9.12 8.20
CA PHE A 78 -4.25 9.97 9.40
C PHE A 78 -3.37 9.35 10.48
N ALA A 79 -3.88 8.30 11.14
CA ALA A 79 -3.21 7.72 12.30
C ALA A 79 -3.68 6.28 12.55
N PRO A 80 -2.76 5.29 12.65
CA PRO A 80 -3.12 3.91 12.94
C PRO A 80 -3.73 3.71 14.34
N GLY A 81 -3.36 4.57 15.30
CA GLY A 81 -3.91 4.57 16.65
C GLY A 81 -5.39 4.93 16.74
N SER A 82 -5.97 5.53 15.69
CA SER A 82 -7.41 5.86 15.66
C SER A 82 -8.32 4.64 15.65
N ARG A 83 -7.80 3.50 15.15
CA ARG A 83 -8.57 2.26 14.93
C ARG A 83 -9.87 2.50 14.15
N LEU A 84 -9.87 3.47 13.24
CA LEU A 84 -11.04 3.86 12.45
C LEU A 84 -10.84 3.48 10.97
N GLY A 85 -11.87 2.87 10.40
CA GLY A 85 -11.96 2.48 9.00
C GLY A 85 -13.41 2.26 8.61
N TRP A 86 -13.65 1.94 7.35
CA TRP A 86 -14.98 1.68 6.82
C TRP A 86 -14.93 0.64 5.70
N MET A 87 -16.11 0.16 5.33
CA MET A 87 -16.31 -0.80 4.25
C MET A 87 -17.31 -0.22 3.25
N THR A 88 -17.06 -0.44 1.96
CA THR A 88 -17.99 -0.10 0.88
C THR A 88 -18.37 -1.38 0.15
N ASP A 89 -19.65 -1.73 0.15
CA ASP A 89 -20.18 -2.98 -0.39
C ASP A 89 -21.71 -2.91 -0.55
N GLN A 90 -22.34 -3.95 -1.10
CA GLN A 90 -23.79 -4.09 -1.20
C GLN A 90 -24.47 -4.21 0.17
N LYS A 91 -25.68 -3.66 0.26
CA LYS A 91 -26.47 -3.57 1.50
C LYS A 91 -26.67 -4.92 2.20
N THR A 92 -26.87 -6.00 1.43
CA THR A 92 -27.11 -7.35 1.95
C THR A 92 -25.90 -7.90 2.69
N ILE A 93 -24.69 -7.68 2.18
CA ILE A 93 -23.45 -8.08 2.84
C ILE A 93 -23.16 -7.16 4.03
N LEU A 94 -23.31 -5.84 3.87
CA LEU A 94 -23.13 -4.87 4.96
C LEU A 94 -24.03 -5.17 6.16
N GLU A 95 -25.26 -5.64 5.95
CA GLU A 95 -26.15 -6.07 7.04
C GLU A 95 -25.56 -7.22 7.84
N ARG A 96 -24.94 -8.20 7.18
CA ARG A 96 -24.29 -9.33 7.87
C ARG A 96 -23.09 -8.88 8.71
N PHE A 97 -22.26 -7.98 8.17
CA PHE A 97 -21.15 -7.39 8.95
C PHE A 97 -21.66 -6.60 10.15
N LEU A 98 -22.75 -5.83 9.99
CA LEU A 98 -23.37 -5.08 11.08
C LEU A 98 -23.80 -6.01 12.23
N ARG A 99 -24.46 -7.14 11.92
CA ARG A 99 -24.89 -8.14 12.93
C ARG A 99 -23.70 -8.76 13.68
N VAL A 100 -22.60 -9.04 12.97
CA VAL A 100 -21.37 -9.54 13.60
C VAL A 100 -20.76 -8.46 14.51
N HIS A 101 -20.72 -7.21 14.07
CA HIS A 101 -20.18 -6.11 14.87
C HIS A 101 -20.97 -5.89 16.15
N GLU A 102 -22.31 -5.90 16.10
CA GLU A 102 -23.18 -5.73 17.28
C GLU A 102 -22.90 -6.74 18.41
N THR A 103 -22.38 -7.91 18.07
CA THR A 103 -22.06 -8.99 19.01
C THR A 103 -20.57 -9.16 19.29
N SER A 104 -19.71 -8.31 18.69
CA SER A 104 -18.26 -8.35 18.84
C SER A 104 -17.68 -6.97 19.17
N ILE A 105 -17.14 -6.27 18.16
CA ILE A 105 -16.40 -5.02 18.32
C ILE A 105 -17.29 -3.78 18.46
N GLN A 106 -18.61 -3.94 18.29
CA GLN A 106 -19.61 -2.87 18.27
C GLN A 106 -19.24 -1.79 17.25
N THR A 107 -18.82 -0.62 17.73
CA THR A 107 -18.44 0.53 16.91
C THR A 107 -17.04 1.01 17.27
N PRO A 108 -16.34 1.69 16.35
CA PRO A 108 -15.10 2.39 16.68
C PRO A 108 -15.29 3.39 17.83
N SER A 109 -14.19 3.78 18.48
CA SER A 109 -14.20 4.76 19.56
C SER A 109 -14.90 6.06 19.14
N GLY A 110 -15.93 6.46 19.89
CA GLY A 110 -16.66 7.70 19.64
C GLY A 110 -15.77 8.94 19.74
N PHE A 111 -14.79 8.95 20.64
CA PHE A 111 -13.80 10.03 20.75
C PHE A 111 -12.93 10.15 19.50
N CYS A 112 -12.36 9.03 19.03
CA CYS A 112 -11.54 9.04 17.81
C CYS A 112 -12.38 9.44 16.59
N THR A 113 -13.61 8.94 16.51
CA THR A 113 -14.56 9.28 15.46
C THR A 113 -14.88 10.76 15.46
N ALA A 114 -15.16 11.36 16.62
CA ALA A 114 -15.46 12.80 16.74
C ALA A 114 -14.27 13.69 16.35
N ILE A 115 -13.04 13.30 16.71
CA ILE A 115 -11.82 14.04 16.35
C ILE A 115 -11.60 14.01 14.82
N ILE A 116 -11.71 12.83 14.21
CA ILE A 116 -11.55 12.67 12.76
C ILE A 116 -12.67 13.40 12.02
N TYR A 117 -13.93 13.20 12.42
CA TYR A 117 -15.08 13.89 11.86
C TYR A 117 -14.92 15.41 11.95
N GLY A 118 -14.61 15.95 13.14
CA GLY A 118 -14.44 17.38 13.33
C GLY A 118 -13.31 17.97 12.48
N THR A 119 -12.27 17.18 12.18
CA THR A 119 -11.16 17.59 11.30
C THR A 119 -11.60 17.59 9.84
N LEU A 120 -12.19 16.50 9.36
CA LEU A 120 -12.71 16.38 7.99
C LEU A 120 -13.82 17.38 7.68
N ALA A 121 -14.70 17.65 8.64
CA ALA A 121 -15.76 18.64 8.51
C ALA A 121 -15.22 20.07 8.36
N ARG A 122 -14.09 20.39 9.03
CA ARG A 122 -13.41 21.69 8.90
C ARG A 122 -12.65 21.82 7.59
N TRP A 123 -12.02 20.75 7.13
CA TRP A 123 -11.28 20.73 5.87
C TRP A 123 -12.21 20.70 4.66
N GLY A 124 -13.37 20.07 4.79
CA GLY A 124 -14.20 19.71 3.65
C GLY A 124 -13.51 18.67 2.76
N GLN A 125 -14.16 18.35 1.63
CA GLN A 125 -13.59 17.41 0.64
C GLN A 125 -12.32 17.99 0.01
N GLU A 126 -12.33 19.28 -0.33
CA GLU A 126 -11.18 19.97 -0.93
C GLU A 126 -9.94 19.90 -0.02
N GLY A 127 -10.06 20.31 1.25
CA GLY A 127 -8.93 20.28 2.17
C GLY A 127 -8.46 18.87 2.51
N PHE A 128 -9.34 17.86 2.45
CA PHE A 128 -8.91 16.47 2.56
C PHE A 128 -8.11 16.02 1.35
N ILE A 129 -8.50 16.42 0.13
CA ILE A 129 -7.74 16.13 -1.08
C ILE A 129 -6.39 16.84 -1.04
N ASP A 130 -6.33 18.10 -0.60
CA ASP A 130 -5.07 18.82 -0.39
C ASP A 130 -4.13 18.08 0.57
N TRP A 131 -4.68 17.56 1.68
CA TRP A 131 -3.94 16.72 2.62
C TRP A 131 -3.38 15.45 1.95
N LEU A 132 -4.19 14.77 1.13
CA LEU A 132 -3.75 13.58 0.40
C LEU A 132 -2.64 13.88 -0.62
N GLN A 133 -2.68 15.03 -1.27
CA GLN A 133 -1.62 15.49 -2.17
C GLN A 133 -0.31 15.72 -1.42
N VAL A 134 -0.36 16.37 -0.25
CA VAL A 134 0.82 16.54 0.62
C VAL A 134 1.36 15.18 1.05
N LEU A 135 0.48 14.26 1.46
CA LEU A 135 0.87 12.92 1.86
C LEU A 135 1.54 12.14 0.72
N ARG A 136 1.00 12.23 -0.51
CA ARG A 136 1.61 11.66 -1.73
C ARG A 136 3.03 12.20 -1.90
N HIS A 137 3.20 13.52 -1.84
CA HIS A 137 4.50 14.15 -2.02
C HIS A 137 5.55 13.66 -1.01
N GLU A 138 5.17 13.61 0.27
CA GLU A 138 6.03 13.12 1.35
C GLU A 138 6.47 11.67 1.14
N TYR A 139 5.56 10.79 0.72
CA TYR A 139 5.90 9.40 0.45
C TYR A 139 6.68 9.22 -0.86
N THR A 140 6.44 10.04 -1.89
CA THR A 140 7.27 10.07 -3.10
C THR A 140 8.72 10.41 -2.72
N TYR A 141 8.94 11.44 -1.92
CA TYR A 141 10.28 11.84 -1.47
C TYR A 141 10.99 10.75 -0.65
N LYS A 142 10.27 10.11 0.29
CA LYS A 142 10.79 9.00 1.10
C LYS A 142 11.16 7.79 0.24
N ARG A 143 10.28 7.41 -0.70
CA ARG A 143 10.53 6.32 -1.66
C ARG A 143 11.78 6.61 -2.46
N ASP A 144 11.88 7.79 -3.05
CA ASP A 144 13.01 8.24 -3.84
C ASP A 144 14.33 8.16 -3.05
N SER A 145 14.35 8.65 -1.82
CA SER A 145 15.53 8.62 -0.94
C SER A 145 15.96 7.18 -0.60
N ALA A 146 15.00 6.30 -0.32
CA ALA A 146 15.28 4.89 -0.03
C ALA A 146 15.80 4.14 -1.26
N ILE A 147 15.16 4.35 -2.43
CA ILE A 147 15.52 3.69 -3.68
C ILE A 147 16.87 4.17 -4.21
N ASP A 148 17.19 5.46 -4.11
CA ASP A 148 18.52 5.96 -4.47
C ASP A 148 19.62 5.34 -3.61
N SER A 149 19.36 5.21 -2.31
CA SER A 149 20.28 4.54 -1.38
C SER A 149 20.42 3.06 -1.74
N ALA A 150 19.31 2.40 -2.07
CA ALA A 150 19.32 1.02 -2.52
C ALA A 150 20.15 0.85 -3.80
N PHE A 151 19.95 1.66 -4.83
CA PHE A 151 20.75 1.59 -6.06
C PHE A 151 22.24 1.88 -5.85
N LYS A 152 22.59 2.65 -4.82
CA LYS A 152 23.99 2.95 -4.49
C LYS A 152 24.69 1.83 -3.72
N TYR A 153 23.98 1.16 -2.81
CA TYR A 153 24.61 0.27 -1.82
C TYR A 153 24.19 -1.20 -1.93
N VAL A 154 23.04 -1.50 -2.54
CA VAL A 154 22.61 -2.88 -2.78
C VAL A 154 23.50 -3.48 -3.87
N PRO A 155 24.06 -4.68 -3.65
CA PRO A 155 24.91 -5.34 -4.64
C PRO A 155 24.19 -5.59 -5.97
N SER A 156 24.92 -5.55 -7.08
CA SER A 156 24.37 -5.70 -8.43
C SER A 156 23.73 -7.06 -8.74
N PHE A 157 23.95 -8.08 -7.90
CA PHE A 157 23.29 -9.37 -8.03
C PHE A 157 21.88 -9.41 -7.43
N ALA A 158 21.48 -8.36 -6.71
CA ALA A 158 20.13 -8.15 -6.20
C ALA A 158 19.38 -7.15 -7.08
N GLU A 159 18.08 -7.36 -7.22
CA GLU A 159 17.15 -6.54 -7.95
C GLU A 159 16.33 -5.69 -6.97
N VAL A 160 16.37 -4.37 -7.15
CA VAL A 160 15.58 -3.42 -6.36
C VAL A 160 14.32 -3.08 -7.14
N HIS A 161 13.15 -3.45 -6.63
CA HIS A 161 11.88 -3.14 -7.27
C HIS A 161 11.38 -1.78 -6.78
N VAL A 162 11.32 -0.81 -7.70
CA VAL A 162 10.83 0.54 -7.41
C VAL A 162 9.30 0.51 -7.26
N PRO A 163 8.74 0.82 -6.08
CA PRO A 163 7.30 0.79 -5.89
C PRO A 163 6.65 2.01 -6.52
N ILE A 164 5.52 1.80 -7.19
CA ILE A 164 4.67 2.87 -7.76
C ILE A 164 3.60 3.35 -6.78
N ALA A 165 3.38 2.65 -5.66
CA ALA A 165 2.42 3.00 -4.64
C ALA A 165 2.80 2.41 -3.28
N GLY A 166 2.27 2.99 -2.20
CA GLY A 166 2.41 2.48 -0.84
C GLY A 166 3.69 2.93 -0.14
N MET A 167 4.16 2.07 0.77
CA MET A 167 5.26 2.39 1.70
C MET A 167 6.27 1.25 1.86
N PHE A 168 6.22 0.27 0.96
CA PHE A 168 7.12 -0.87 0.94
C PHE A 168 7.80 -0.95 -0.41
N PHE A 169 9.03 -1.44 -0.42
CA PHE A 169 9.76 -1.84 -1.62
C PHE A 169 10.39 -3.19 -1.36
N THR A 170 10.60 -3.95 -2.43
CA THR A 170 11.15 -5.30 -2.35
C THR A 170 12.53 -5.31 -2.96
N ILE A 171 13.46 -6.00 -2.29
CA ILE A 171 14.76 -6.36 -2.84
C ILE A 171 14.74 -7.87 -3.03
N SER A 172 14.90 -8.30 -4.28
CA SER A 172 14.97 -9.71 -4.65
C SER A 172 16.42 -10.08 -4.90
N PHE A 173 16.89 -11.22 -4.43
CA PHE A 173 18.22 -11.71 -4.77
C PHE A 173 18.15 -13.17 -5.19
N ASP A 174 18.95 -13.51 -6.20
CA ASP A 174 19.09 -14.89 -6.63
C ASP A 174 20.07 -15.62 -5.70
N ALA A 175 19.52 -16.42 -4.78
CA ALA A 175 20.28 -17.19 -3.81
C ALA A 175 21.36 -18.06 -4.46
N THR A 176 21.12 -18.57 -5.69
CA THR A 176 22.06 -19.44 -6.39
C THR A 176 23.37 -18.75 -6.77
N LYS A 177 23.37 -17.41 -6.79
CA LYS A 177 24.56 -16.59 -7.06
C LYS A 177 25.44 -16.38 -5.82
N HIS A 178 24.98 -16.75 -4.63
CA HIS A 178 25.80 -16.62 -3.42
C HIS A 178 26.96 -17.64 -3.45
N PRO A 179 28.23 -17.22 -3.24
CA PRO A 179 29.39 -18.12 -3.36
C PRO A 179 29.32 -19.37 -2.48
N GLU A 180 28.75 -19.21 -1.28
CA GLU A 180 28.62 -20.29 -0.30
C GLU A 180 27.24 -20.96 -0.33
N PHE A 181 26.40 -20.70 -1.35
CA PHE A 181 25.03 -21.23 -1.41
C PHE A 181 25.00 -22.76 -1.30
N LYS A 182 25.84 -23.44 -2.08
CA LYS A 182 25.93 -24.90 -2.10
C LYS A 182 26.61 -25.49 -0.85
N THR A 183 27.49 -24.73 -0.20
CA THR A 183 28.34 -25.21 0.90
C THR A 183 27.76 -24.84 2.26
N LYS A 184 27.87 -23.57 2.68
CA LYS A 184 27.39 -23.09 4.00
C LYS A 184 25.89 -23.28 4.14
N TYR A 185 25.13 -23.06 3.08
CA TYR A 185 23.66 -23.06 3.12
C TYR A 185 23.03 -24.33 2.55
N ASN A 186 23.81 -25.34 2.12
CA ASN A 186 23.29 -26.60 1.58
C ASN A 186 22.23 -26.44 0.46
N SER A 187 22.34 -25.39 -0.35
CA SER A 187 21.35 -25.00 -1.37
C SER A 187 19.96 -24.65 -0.84
N ASP A 188 19.85 -24.25 0.43
CA ASP A 188 18.61 -23.79 1.07
C ASP A 188 18.52 -22.24 1.03
N PRO A 189 17.57 -21.67 0.25
CA PRO A 189 17.38 -20.23 0.19
C PRO A 189 16.89 -19.62 1.52
N LEU A 190 16.16 -20.38 2.35
CA LEU A 190 15.66 -19.88 3.64
C LEU A 190 16.79 -19.78 4.67
N ALA A 191 17.75 -20.70 4.64
CA ALA A 191 18.96 -20.61 5.46
C ALA A 191 19.78 -19.36 5.11
N LEU A 192 19.90 -19.04 3.81
CA LEU A 192 20.58 -17.81 3.36
C LEU A 192 19.79 -16.55 3.73
N GLU A 193 18.48 -16.53 3.52
CA GLU A 193 17.61 -15.39 3.90
C GLU A 193 17.71 -15.09 5.39
N LYS A 194 17.68 -16.12 6.24
CA LYS A 194 17.85 -15.98 7.68
C LYS A 194 19.22 -15.41 8.06
N ASP A 195 20.30 -15.89 7.43
CA ASP A 195 21.64 -15.36 7.70
C ASP A 195 21.75 -13.87 7.29
N ILE A 196 21.15 -13.49 6.15
CA ILE A 196 21.06 -12.08 5.73
C ILE A 196 20.27 -11.26 6.76
N TYR A 197 19.13 -11.76 7.23
CA TYR A 197 18.34 -11.10 8.26
C TYR A 197 19.17 -10.88 9.54
N ASP A 198 19.81 -11.93 10.06
CA ASP A 198 20.63 -11.86 11.27
C ASP A 198 21.79 -10.88 11.11
N ILE A 199 22.45 -10.86 9.95
CA ILE A 199 23.50 -9.87 9.62
C ILE A 199 22.94 -8.45 9.62
N THR A 200 21.76 -8.22 9.03
CA THR A 200 21.16 -6.88 8.98
C THR A 200 20.86 -6.35 10.38
N ILE A 201 20.34 -7.20 11.28
CA ILE A 201 20.10 -6.85 12.69
C ILE A 201 21.41 -6.49 13.39
N GLN A 202 22.47 -7.28 13.21
CA GLN A 202 23.80 -6.99 13.76
C GLN A 202 24.38 -5.66 13.25
N LYS A 203 23.95 -5.22 12.05
CA LYS A 203 24.29 -3.93 11.45
C LYS A 203 23.30 -2.81 11.77
N ASN A 204 22.40 -3.00 12.74
CA ASN A 204 21.38 -2.05 13.17
C ASN A 204 20.40 -1.66 12.05
N ALA A 205 20.12 -2.58 11.12
CA ALA A 205 19.09 -2.43 10.11
C ALA A 205 18.04 -3.54 10.28
N LEU A 206 16.78 -3.16 10.45
CA LEU A 206 15.66 -4.10 10.52
C LEU A 206 15.01 -4.22 9.15
N LEU A 207 15.03 -5.43 8.59
CA LEU A 207 14.31 -5.81 7.38
C LEU A 207 13.26 -6.87 7.72
N VAL A 208 12.31 -7.09 6.81
CA VAL A 208 11.32 -8.16 6.91
C VAL A 208 11.66 -9.20 5.85
N PRO A 209 12.00 -10.44 6.24
CA PRO A 209 12.15 -11.55 5.31
C PRO A 209 10.90 -11.76 4.44
N GLY A 210 11.07 -12.30 3.24
CA GLY A 210 9.95 -12.56 2.34
C GLY A 210 9.17 -13.84 2.65
N SER A 211 9.74 -14.75 3.45
CA SER A 211 9.12 -16.01 3.88
C SER A 211 8.00 -15.88 4.91
#